data_AF-A0A4Y7LBG5-F1
#
_entry.id   AF-A0A4Y7LBG5-F1
#
_cell.length_a   1.000
_cell.length_b   1.000
_cell.length_c   1.000
_cell.angle_alpha   90.00
_cell.angle_beta   90.00
_cell.angle_gamma   90.00
#
_symmetry.space_group_name_H-M   'P 1'
#
loop_
_entity.id
_entity.type
_entity.pdbx_description
1 polymer ?
#
loop_
_entity_poly.entity_id
_entity_poly.type
_entity_poly.pdbx_seq_one_letter_code
_entity_poly.pdbx_strand_id
1 'polypeptide(L)' 'MVDGLLEVVLVDAAGFKDTECFFGGIDPYVLIKYKSHERESSVARGEGSKPMWNEKF' A
#
# COMPACT_ATOMS: atom_id res chain seq x y z
N MET A 1 6.08 27.56 12.89
CA MET A 1 6.24 26.12 12.58
C MET A 1 4.96 25.46 13.03
N VAL A 2 4.13 24.99 12.09
CA VAL A 2 2.94 24.23 12.44
C VAL A 2 3.39 22.80 12.70
N ASP A 3 3.31 22.39 13.96
CA ASP A 3 3.47 21.01 14.38
C ASP A 3 2.07 20.38 14.41
N GLY A 4 1.89 19.31 13.65
CA GLY A 4 0.61 18.65 13.49
C GLY A 4 0.85 17.18 13.20
N LEU A 5 0.01 16.32 13.77
CA LEU A 5 0.06 14.89 13.54
C LEU A 5 -0.51 14.59 12.15
N LEU A 6 0.30 13.95 11.29
CA LEU A 6 -0.16 13.39 10.03
C LEU A 6 -0.52 11.92 10.27
N GLU A 7 -1.81 11.62 10.28
CA GLU A 7 -2.30 10.23 10.27
C GLU A 7 -2.47 9.78 8.81
N VAL A 8 -1.82 8.68 8.44
CA VAL A 8 -1.97 8.07 7.11
C VAL A 8 -2.71 6.75 7.25
N VAL A 9 -3.85 6.63 6.56
CA VAL A 9 -4.64 5.39 6.52
C VAL A 9 -4.50 4.77 5.14
N LEU A 10 -3.83 3.63 5.06
CA LEU A 10 -3.71 2.83 3.85
C LEU A 10 -4.87 1.84 3.80
N VAL A 11 -5.90 2.15 3.00
CA VAL A 11 -7.13 1.34 2.90
C VAL A 11 -6.96 0.28 1.82
N ASP A 12 -7.01 0.70 0.57
CA ASP A 12 -6.96 -0.16 -0.61
C ASP A 12 -6.21 0.52 -1.76
N ALA A 13 -5.81 -0.28 -2.73
CA ALA A 13 -5.37 0.22 -4.02
C ALA A 13 -6.10 -0.54 -5.14
N ALA A 14 -6.48 0.18 -6.18
CA ALA A 14 -7.16 -0.37 -7.34
C ALA A 14 -6.55 0.15 -8.64
N GLY A 15 -6.69 -0.61 -9.72
CA GLY A 15 -6.25 -0.19 -11.06
C GLY A 15 -4.81 -0.57 -11.41
N PHE A 16 -4.25 -1.59 -10.75
CA PHE A 16 -3.06 -2.26 -11.27
C PHE A 16 -3.38 -2.76 -12.68
N LYS A 17 -2.71 -2.20 -13.70
CA LYS A 17 -2.80 -2.71 -15.07
C LYS A 17 -2.22 -4.11 -15.05
N ASP A 18 -3.11 -5.08 -15.22
CA ASP A 18 -2.86 -6.51 -15.38
C ASP A 18 -1.81 -6.70 -16.49
N THR A 19 -0.54 -6.61 -16.12
CA THR A 19 0.60 -6.83 -17.02
C THR A 19 1.19 -8.23 -16.78
N GLU A 20 0.80 -8.88 -15.68
CA GLU A 20 1.27 -10.21 -15.29
C GLU A 20 0.14 -11.23 -15.47
N CYS A 21 0.16 -11.79 -16.68
CA CYS A 21 -0.62 -12.92 -17.15
C CYS A 21 -0.55 -14.15 -16.22
N PHE A 22 -1.72 -14.70 -15.88
CA PHE A 22 -2.03 -16.14 -15.88
C PHE A 22 -1.73 -17.06 -14.67
N PHE A 23 -0.98 -16.73 -13.60
CA PHE A 23 -0.65 -17.79 -12.59
C PHE A 23 -0.58 -17.45 -11.10
N GLY A 24 -1.18 -16.35 -10.65
CA GLY A 24 -1.24 -15.99 -9.24
C GLY A 24 -1.12 -14.49 -9.11
N GLY A 25 -2.05 -13.87 -8.39
CA GLY A 25 -2.13 -12.42 -8.28
C GLY A 25 -0.81 -11.78 -7.82
N ILE A 26 -0.64 -10.50 -8.12
CA ILE A 26 0.47 -9.73 -7.57
C ILE A 26 0.27 -9.59 -6.06
N ASP A 27 1.37 -9.61 -5.31
CA ASP A 27 1.39 -9.35 -3.87
C ASP A 27 2.00 -7.95 -3.65
N PRO A 28 1.22 -6.86 -3.79
CA PRO A 28 1.78 -5.52 -3.71
C PRO A 28 2.10 -5.14 -2.26
N TYR A 29 3.00 -4.16 -2.12
CA TYR A 29 3.26 -3.43 -0.89
C TYR A 29 3.39 -1.94 -1.21
N VAL A 30 3.16 -1.09 -0.22
CA VAL A 30 3.22 0.37 -0.34
C VAL A 30 4.28 0.91 0.60
N LEU A 31 5.19 1.71 0.06
CA LEU A 31 6.19 2.45 0.82
C LEU A 31 5.76 3.90 0.98
N ILE A 32 5.44 4.30 2.21
CA ILE A 32 5.02 5.65 2.58
C ILE A 32 6.25 6.41 3.08
N LYS A 33 6.64 7.45 2.34
CA LYS A 33 7.79 8.30 2.69
C LYS A 33 7.37 9.72 3.02
N TYR A 34 7.62 10.15 4.25
CA TYR A 34 7.45 11.53 4.70
C TYR A 34 8.77 12.09 5.23
N LYS A 35 9.41 12.96 4.45
CA LYS A 35 10.75 13.52 4.74
C LYS A 35 11.79 12.42 4.96
N SER A 36 12.22 12.21 6.21
CA SER A 36 13.20 11.19 6.61
C SER A 36 12.53 9.93 7.21
N HIS A 37 11.20 9.91 7.32
CA HIS A 37 10.46 8.75 7.81
C HIS A 37 9.98 7.92 6.62
N GLU A 38 10.35 6.65 6.62
CA GLU A 38 9.86 5.65 5.68
C GLU A 38 9.08 4.62 6.49
N ARG A 39 7.88 4.27 6.02
CA ARG A 39 7.09 3.15 6.55
C ARG A 39 6.58 2.30 5.41
N GLU A 40 6.81 1.01 5.53
CA GLU A 40 6.25 0.01 4.64
C GLU A 40 4.95 -0.52 5.20
N SER A 41 4.00 -0.74 4.30
CA SER A 41 2.82 -1.53 4.57
C SER A 41 3.15 -3.01 4.65
N SER A 42 2.24 -3.79 5.22
CA SER A 42 2.23 -5.23 5.05
C SER A 42 2.16 -5.61 3.55
N VAL A 43 2.44 -6.86 3.21
CA VAL A 43 2.26 -7.34 1.83
C VAL A 43 0.84 -7.85 1.69
N ALA A 44 0.07 -7.33 0.72
CA ALA A 44 -1.29 -7.78 0.44
C ALA A 44 -1.27 -9.11 -0.30
N ARG A 45 -0.95 -10.19 0.44
CA ARG A 45 -0.76 -11.52 -0.13
C ARG A 45 -2.07 -12.15 -0.61
N GLY A 46 -2.12 -12.54 -1.87
CA GLY A 46 -3.25 -13.26 -2.46
C GLY A 46 -4.45 -12.40 -2.83
N GLU A 47 -4.35 -11.06 -2.75
CA GLU A 47 -5.44 -10.15 -3.14
C GLU A 47 -5.36 -9.65 -4.59
N GLY A 48 -4.27 -9.94 -5.29
CA GLY A 48 -4.14 -9.73 -6.73
C GLY A 48 -4.40 -8.29 -7.14
N SER A 49 -5.40 -8.07 -8.00
CA SER A 49 -5.68 -6.75 -8.60
C SER A 49 -6.44 -5.79 -7.67
N LYS A 50 -6.84 -6.22 -6.47
CA LYS A 50 -7.55 -5.42 -5.45
C LYS A 50 -6.98 -5.63 -4.04
N PRO A 51 -5.74 -5.21 -3.78
CA PRO A 51 -5.16 -5.28 -2.44
C PRO A 51 -5.81 -4.33 -1.43
N MET A 52 -5.99 -4.81 -0.21
CA MET A 52 -6.47 -4.10 0.97
C MET A 52 -5.48 -4.30 2.12
N TRP A 53 -5.08 -3.20 2.76
CA TRP A 53 -4.19 -3.23 3.93
C TRP A 53 -4.93 -2.88 5.21
N ASN A 54 -5.77 -1.86 5.17
CA ASN A 54 -6.44 -1.30 6.36
C ASN A 54 -5.45 -0.94 7.50
N GLU A 55 -4.27 -0.42 7.15
CA GLU A 55 -3.20 -0.07 8.08
C GLU A 55 -3.18 1.43 8.39
N LYS A 56 -2.77 1.78 9.61
CA LYS A 56 -2.65 3.16 10.08
C LYS A 56 -1.22 3.47 10.50
N PHE A 57 -0.76 4.65 10.13
CA PHE A 57 0.60 5.12 10.29
C PHE A 57 0.60 6.51 10.93
#